data_AF-A0A4Q6FT93-F1
#
_entry.id   AF-A0A4Q6FT93-F1
#
_cell.length_a   1.000
_cell.length_b   1.000
_cell.length_c   1.000
_cell.angle_alpha   90.00
_cell.angle_beta   90.00
_cell.angle_gamma   90.00
#
_symmetry.space_group_name_H-M   'P 1'
#
loop_
_entity.id
_entity.type
_entity.pdbx_description
1 polymer ?
#
loop_
_entity_poly.entity_id
_entity_poly.type
_entity_poly.pdbx_seq_one_letter_code
_entity_poly.pdbx_strand_id
1 'polypeptide(L)'
;MDLSFANARLERAYFHKADQDLIRKLHEQQEAKEEEAIQSLHYMKCPKCGHDLLQAKLSTMTVDRCTGCDGIFFDKDEWREFFNGEEPRHNFIDTLHTLLVGDQKA
;
A
#
# COMPACT_ATOMS: atom_id res chain seq x y z
N MET A 1 -1.89 -38.47 -48.88
CA MET A 1 -1.45 -38.00 -47.55
C MET A 1 -2.71 -37.61 -46.81
N ASP A 2 -2.98 -38.21 -45.64
CA ASP A 2 -4.27 -38.07 -44.96
C ASP A 2 -4.36 -36.71 -44.23
N LEU A 3 -5.13 -35.80 -44.82
CA LEU A 3 -5.34 -34.43 -44.36
C LEU A 3 -5.93 -34.37 -42.94
N SER A 4 -6.62 -35.42 -42.49
CA SER A 4 -7.21 -35.51 -41.15
C SER A 4 -6.15 -35.49 -40.05
N PHE A 5 -5.08 -36.27 -40.19
CA PHE A 5 -4.01 -36.35 -39.18
C PHE A 5 -3.17 -35.07 -39.10
N ALA A 6 -2.96 -34.39 -40.24
CA ALA A 6 -2.24 -33.12 -40.28
C ALA A 6 -3.03 -32.02 -39.55
N ASN A 7 -4.35 -31.94 -39.79
CA ASN A 7 -5.23 -30.99 -39.12
C ASN A 7 -5.29 -31.27 -37.61
N ALA A 8 -5.47 -32.53 -37.19
CA ALA A 8 -5.50 -32.89 -35.78
C ALA A 8 -4.22 -32.51 -35.03
N ARG A 9 -3.05 -32.58 -35.69
CA ARG A 9 -1.77 -32.17 -35.10
C ARG A 9 -1.64 -30.64 -34.97
N LEU A 10 -2.11 -29.90 -35.97
CA LEU A 10 -2.14 -28.43 -35.94
C LEU A 10 -3.11 -27.92 -34.88
N GLU A 11 -4.30 -28.51 -34.81
CA GLU A 11 -5.32 -28.22 -33.78
C GLU A 11 -4.79 -28.46 -32.37
N ARG A 12 -4.14 -29.60 -32.11
CA ARG A 12 -3.53 -29.90 -30.81
C ARG A 12 -2.48 -28.87 -30.40
N ALA A 13 -1.61 -28.46 -31.33
CA ALA A 13 -0.60 -27.44 -31.04
C ALA A 13 -1.24 -26.06 -30.76
N TYR A 14 -2.29 -25.73 -31.50
CA TYR A 14 -3.05 -24.50 -31.29
C TYR A 14 -3.75 -24.49 -29.92
N PHE A 15 -4.52 -25.53 -29.59
CA PHE A 15 -5.23 -25.63 -28.32
C PHE A 15 -4.27 -25.64 -27.13
N HIS A 16 -3.16 -26.38 -27.21
CA HIS A 16 -2.15 -26.36 -26.16
C HIS A 16 -1.58 -24.95 -25.90
N LYS A 17 -1.28 -24.19 -26.96
CA LYS A 17 -0.80 -22.81 -26.80
C LYS A 17 -1.89 -21.90 -26.22
N ALA A 18 -3.13 -22.01 -26.70
CA ALA A 18 -4.26 -21.24 -26.19
C ALA A 18 -4.53 -21.52 -24.71
N ASP A 19 -4.48 -22.79 -24.30
CA ASP A 19 -4.63 -23.23 -22.91
C ASP A 19 -3.49 -22.68 -22.04
N GLN A 20 -2.23 -22.77 -22.50
CA GLN A 20 -1.09 -22.19 -21.77
C GLN A 20 -1.22 -20.68 -21.57
N ASP A 21 -1.65 -19.96 -22.61
CA ASP A 21 -1.87 -18.51 -22.53
C ASP A 21 -3.05 -18.16 -21.62
N LEU A 22 -4.11 -18.98 -21.62
CA LEU A 22 -5.26 -18.82 -20.73
C LEU A 22 -4.88 -19.06 -19.27
N ILE A 23 -4.18 -20.17 -18.99
CA ILE A 23 -3.70 -20.50 -17.64
C ILE A 23 -2.83 -19.36 -17.12
N ARG A 24 -1.86 -18.88 -17.91
CA ARG A 24 -1.01 -17.75 -17.50
C ARG A 24 -1.82 -16.52 -17.10
N LYS A 25 -2.78 -16.10 -17.94
CA LYS A 25 -3.66 -14.96 -17.64
C LYS A 25 -4.49 -15.17 -16.38
N LEU A 26 -5.00 -16.38 -16.14
CA LEU A 26 -5.78 -16.69 -14.95
C LEU A 26 -4.93 -16.58 -13.69
N HIS A 27 -3.69 -17.07 -13.73
CA HIS A 27 -2.73 -16.91 -12.62
C HIS A 27 -2.42 -15.44 -12.36
N GLU A 28 -2.08 -14.66 -13.38
CA GLU A 28 -1.82 -13.21 -13.25
C GLU A 28 -3.02 -12.47 -12.64
N GLN A 29 -4.23 -12.79 -13.09
CA GLN A 29 -5.47 -12.20 -12.54
C GLN A 29 -5.73 -12.61 -11.11
N GLN A 30 -5.43 -13.86 -10.74
CA GLN A 30 -5.61 -14.34 -9.40
C GLN A 30 -4.60 -13.69 -8.45
N GLU A 31 -3.33 -13.63 -8.83
CA GLU A 31 -2.27 -12.96 -8.06
C GLU A 31 -2.62 -11.48 -7.82
N ALA A 32 -3.03 -10.75 -8.86
CA ALA A 32 -3.42 -9.34 -8.72
C ALA A 32 -4.62 -9.16 -7.76
N LYS A 33 -5.61 -10.06 -7.80
CA LYS A 33 -6.76 -10.03 -6.88
C LYS A 33 -6.34 -10.35 -5.45
N GLU A 34 -5.43 -11.29 -5.25
CA GLU A 34 -4.90 -11.64 -3.94
C GLU A 34 -4.10 -10.48 -3.34
N GLU A 35 -3.25 -9.82 -4.14
CA GLU A 35 -2.52 -8.62 -3.73
C GLU A 35 -3.46 -7.47 -3.35
N GLU A 36 -4.47 -7.19 -4.17
CA GLU A 36 -5.49 -6.16 -3.89
C GLU A 36 -6.26 -6.48 -2.60
N ALA A 37 -6.66 -7.74 -2.43
CA ALA A 37 -7.35 -8.19 -1.22
C ALA A 37 -6.47 -8.01 0.03
N ILE A 38 -5.21 -8.40 -0.02
CA ILE A 38 -4.25 -8.21 1.09
C ILE A 38 -4.08 -6.72 1.40
N GLN A 39 -3.84 -5.90 0.38
CA GLN A 39 -3.66 -4.46 0.54
C GLN A 39 -4.87 -3.83 1.26
N SER A 40 -6.08 -4.18 0.83
CA SER A 40 -7.32 -3.64 1.41
C SER A 40 -7.50 -3.98 2.90
N LEU A 41 -6.97 -5.11 3.38
CA LEU A 41 -7.10 -5.54 4.77
C LEU A 41 -6.27 -4.70 5.74
N HIS A 42 -5.12 -4.17 5.29
CA HIS A 42 -4.18 -3.44 6.14
C HIS A 42 -4.01 -1.97 5.76
N TYR A 43 -4.60 -1.52 4.64
CA TYR A 43 -4.56 -0.13 4.23
C TYR A 43 -5.24 0.78 5.28
N MET A 44 -4.56 1.86 5.67
CA MET A 44 -5.00 2.79 6.73
C MET A 44 -5.29 2.13 8.09
N LYS A 45 -4.64 0.99 8.38
CA LYS A 45 -4.71 0.31 9.68
C LYS A 45 -3.41 0.47 10.45
N CYS A 46 -3.54 0.71 11.75
CA CYS A 46 -2.41 0.85 12.64
C CYS A 46 -1.66 -0.50 12.77
N PRO A 47 -0.36 -0.56 12.49
CA PRO A 47 0.42 -1.80 12.58
C PRO A 47 0.60 -2.29 14.03
N LYS A 48 0.37 -1.40 15.02
CA LYS A 48 0.50 -1.73 16.46
C LYS A 48 -0.76 -2.37 17.03
N CYS A 49 -1.95 -1.91 16.64
CA CYS A 49 -3.21 -2.31 17.31
C CYS A 49 -4.40 -2.52 16.37
N GLY A 50 -4.23 -2.42 15.05
CA GLY A 50 -5.26 -2.73 14.05
C GLY A 50 -6.40 -1.71 13.90
N HIS A 51 -6.43 -0.65 14.70
CA HIS A 51 -7.42 0.42 14.57
C HIS A 51 -7.16 1.33 13.37
N ASP A 52 -8.16 2.12 12.98
CA ASP A 52 -8.06 3.06 11.87
C ASP A 52 -7.05 4.16 12.13
N LEU A 53 -6.29 4.50 11.08
CA LEU A 53 -5.49 5.70 10.97
C LEU A 53 -6.36 6.83 10.38
N LEU A 54 -6.27 8.02 10.97
CA LEU A 54 -6.94 9.22 10.50
C LEU A 54 -5.92 10.33 10.27
N GLN A 55 -6.10 11.09 9.19
CA GLN A 55 -5.27 12.25 8.91
C GLN A 55 -5.48 13.35 9.95
N ALA A 56 -4.39 13.83 10.52
CA ALA A 56 -4.33 14.93 11.47
C ALA A 56 -3.37 16.01 10.93
N LYS A 57 -3.84 17.25 10.89
CA LYS A 57 -3.02 18.39 10.49
C LYS A 57 -2.20 18.91 11.66
N LEU A 58 -0.89 19.01 11.48
CA LEU A 58 0.07 19.42 12.49
C LEU A 58 0.96 20.52 11.93
N SER A 59 0.67 21.76 12.32
CA SER A 59 1.33 22.94 11.78
C SER A 59 1.29 22.95 10.24
N THR A 60 2.40 22.62 9.59
CA THR A 60 2.59 22.61 8.14
C THR A 60 2.41 21.25 7.48
N MET A 61 2.32 20.15 8.25
CA MET A 61 2.29 18.78 7.71
C MET A 61 0.99 18.06 8.07
N THR A 62 0.58 17.12 7.22
CA THR A 62 -0.49 16.16 7.54
C THR A 62 0.17 14.85 7.92
N VAL A 63 -0.33 14.16 8.95
CA VAL A 63 0.16 12.83 9.36
C VAL A 63 -1.01 11.93 9.65
N ASP A 64 -0.74 10.63 9.71
CA ASP A 64 -1.73 9.65 10.11
C ASP A 64 -1.64 9.31 11.60
N ARG A 65 -2.73 9.55 12.34
CA ARG A 65 -2.86 9.21 13.76
C ARG A 65 -3.83 8.06 13.97
N CYS A 66 -3.39 7.08 14.75
CA CYS A 66 -4.22 5.94 15.16
C CYS A 66 -5.30 6.36 16.17
N THR A 67 -6.53 5.92 15.92
CA THR A 67 -7.71 6.17 16.77
C THR A 67 -7.76 5.34 18.06
N GLY A 68 -6.97 4.26 18.15
CA GLY A 68 -7.00 3.34 19.30
C GLY A 68 -5.84 3.50 20.28
N CYS A 69 -4.61 3.63 19.77
CA CYS A 69 -3.40 3.67 20.60
C CYS A 69 -2.58 4.95 20.47
N ASP A 70 -3.11 5.96 19.77
CA ASP A 70 -2.47 7.26 19.53
C ASP A 70 -1.09 7.22 18.85
N GLY A 71 -0.77 6.11 18.19
CA GLY A 71 0.44 6.01 17.38
C GLY A 71 0.37 6.94 16.16
N ILE A 72 1.50 7.56 15.82
CA ILE A 72 1.62 8.45 14.66
C ILE A 72 2.45 7.75 13.59
N PHE A 73 1.99 7.81 12.35
CA PHE A 73 2.63 7.25 11.18
C PHE A 73 2.98 8.38 10.20
N PHE A 74 4.18 8.31 9.62
CA PHE A 74 4.67 9.27 8.64
C PHE A 74 5.02 8.51 7.36
N ASP A 75 4.53 8.99 6.22
CA ASP A 75 5.00 8.52 4.94
C ASP A 75 6.33 9.19 4.54
N LYS A 76 6.94 8.72 3.45
CA LYS A 76 8.26 9.20 3.01
C LYS A 76 8.24 10.67 2.60
N ASP A 77 7.15 11.14 2.02
CA ASP A 77 7.05 12.48 1.45
C ASP A 77 6.69 13.49 2.55
N GLU A 78 5.81 13.11 3.48
CA GLU A 78 5.56 13.83 4.74
C GLU A 78 6.88 14.07 5.49
N TRP A 79 7.68 13.02 5.68
CA TRP A 79 8.97 13.16 6.37
C TRP A 79 9.94 14.10 5.63
N ARG A 80 9.87 14.20 4.30
CA ARG A 80 10.70 15.15 3.54
C ARG A 80 10.20 16.58 3.69
N GLU A 81 8.89 16.80 3.65
CA GLU A 81 8.29 18.12 3.85
C GLU A 81 8.66 18.70 5.23
N PHE A 82 8.67 17.86 6.27
CA PHE A 82 9.07 18.28 7.60
C PHE A 82 10.50 18.84 7.67
N PHE A 83 11.46 18.23 6.96
CA PHE A 83 12.86 18.67 6.99
C PHE A 83 13.20 19.81 6.03
N ASN A 84 12.40 20.01 4.98
CA ASN A 84 12.66 21.02 3.95
C ASN A 84 11.99 22.37 4.22
N GLY A 85 11.14 22.50 5.24
CA GLY A 85 10.48 23.75 5.59
C GLY A 85 11.47 24.86 5.97
N GLU A 86 11.36 26.02 5.31
CA GLU A 86 12.17 27.22 5.56
C GLU A 86 11.79 27.98 6.85
N GLU A 87 10.77 27.52 7.57
CA GLU A 87 10.27 28.09 8.82
C GLU A 87 11.26 27.86 9.99
N PRO A 88 11.31 28.78 10.97
CA PRO A 88 12.29 28.75 12.06
C PRO A 88 12.24 27.41 12.78
N ARG A 89 13.42 26.82 12.96
CA ARG A 89 13.65 25.52 13.58
C ARG A 89 12.90 25.40 14.92
N HIS A 90 11.66 24.92 14.90
CA HIS A 90 11.17 24.15 16.02
C HIS A 90 12.13 22.97 16.12
N ASN A 91 12.77 22.77 17.29
CA ASN A 91 13.62 21.60 17.42
C ASN A 91 12.74 20.41 17.07
N PHE A 92 13.23 19.51 16.22
CA PHE A 92 12.51 18.28 15.87
C PHE A 92 11.93 17.60 17.12
N ILE A 93 12.68 17.66 18.22
CA ILE A 93 12.29 17.18 19.54
C ILE A 93 11.11 17.95 20.14
N ASP A 94 11.04 19.27 20.01
CA ASP A 94 9.92 20.08 20.52
C ASP A 94 8.64 19.74 19.75
N THR A 95 8.72 19.65 18.42
CA THR A 95 7.58 19.22 17.62
C THR A 95 7.17 17.81 17.98
N LEU A 96 8.09 16.84 18.04
CA LEU A 96 7.79 15.49 18.48
C LEU A 96 7.20 15.45 19.90
N HIS A 97 7.65 16.31 20.80
CA HIS A 97 7.11 16.37 22.15
C HIS A 97 5.65 16.83 22.13
N THR A 98 5.32 17.90 21.40
CA THR A 98 3.93 18.31 21.19
C THR A 98 3.10 17.21 20.50
N LEU A 99 3.70 16.44 19.58
CA LEU A 99 3.03 15.35 18.87
C LEU A 99 2.74 14.13 19.74
N LEU A 100 3.73 13.66 20.50
CA LEU A 100 3.68 12.40 21.22
C LEU A 100 3.12 12.56 22.65
N VAL A 101 3.27 13.75 23.23
CA VAL A 101 2.92 14.02 24.64
C VAL A 101 1.80 15.07 24.75
N GLY A 102 1.63 15.93 23.74
CA GLY A 102 0.74 17.08 23.82
C GLY A 102 1.34 18.22 24.67
N ASP A 103 0.81 19.43 24.51
CA ASP A 103 1.15 20.54 25.40
C ASP A 103 0.59 20.23 26.81
N GLN A 104 1.47 19.90 27.76
CA GLN A 104 1.17 20.10 29.17
C GLN A 104 1.14 21.60 29.44
N LYS A 105 -0.01 22.24 29.18
CA LYS A 105 -0.30 23.58 29.72
C LYS A 105 -1.09 23.44 31.01
N ALA A 106 -0.40 23.84 32.09
CA ALA A 106 -0.76 23.92 33.51
C ALA A 106 -0.51 22.66 34.34
#